data_AF-A0A972ZC75-F1
#
_entry.id   AF-A0A972ZC75-F1
#
_cell.length_a   1.000
_cell.length_b   1.000
_cell.length_c   1.000
_cell.angle_alpha   90.00
_cell.angle_beta   90.00
_cell.angle_gamma   90.00
#
_symmetry.space_group_name_H-M   'P 1'
#
loop_
_entity.id
_entity.type
_entity.pdbx_description
1 polymer ?
#
loop_
_entity_poly.entity_id
_entity_poly.type
_entity_poly.pdbx_seq_one_letter_code
_entity_poly.pdbx_strand_id
1 'polypeptide(L)' 'MAESLATAVAGKRPEVTGQYRVGDVRHITASSELAAKELNWRAAEDFDAGMAEMAAASSDSSRVDR' A
#
# COMPACT_ATOMS: atom_id res chain seq x y z
N MET A 1 -3.23 2.66 -5.74
CA MET A 1 -3.32 1.37 -5.01
C MET A 1 -3.95 0.26 -5.85
N ALA A 2 -5.26 0.29 -6.13
CA ALA A 2 -5.93 -0.84 -6.81
C ALA A 2 -5.32 -1.21 -8.17
N GLU A 3 -4.91 -0.23 -8.99
CA GLU A 3 -4.23 -0.47 -10.27
C GLU A 3 -2.85 -1.11 -10.11
N SER A 4 -2.03 -0.60 -9.18
CA SER A 4 -0.70 -1.14 -8.87
C SER A 4 -0.82 -2.58 -8.34
N LEU A 5 -1.82 -2.86 -7.49
CA LEU A 5 -2.11 -4.23 -7.04
C LEU A 5 -2.53 -5.15 -8.20
N ALA A 6 -3.46 -4.72 -9.04
CA ALA A 6 -3.90 -5.49 -10.21
C ALA A 6 -2.73 -5.82 -11.14
N THR A 7 -1.80 -4.87 -11.32
CA THR A 7 -0.58 -5.07 -12.09
C THR A 7 0.33 -6.11 -11.41
N ALA A 8 0.58 -5.96 -10.11
CA ALA A 8 1.43 -6.85 -9.33
C ALA A 8 0.94 -8.31 -9.32
N VAL A 9 -0.38 -8.53 -9.29
CA VAL A 9 -0.97 -9.89 -9.32
C VAL A 9 -1.31 -10.38 -10.74
N ALA A 10 -0.94 -9.63 -11.78
CA ALA A 10 -1.35 -9.89 -13.17
C ALA A 10 -2.88 -10.12 -13.31
N GLY A 11 -3.66 -9.36 -12.54
CA GLY A 11 -5.11 -9.49 -12.40
C GLY A 11 -5.90 -8.61 -13.37
N LYS A 12 -7.23 -8.65 -13.21
CA LYS A 12 -8.14 -7.77 -13.96
C LYS A 12 -7.98 -6.32 -13.53
N ARG A 13 -8.26 -5.39 -14.45
CA ARG A 13 -8.32 -3.96 -14.12
C ARG A 13 -9.37 -3.72 -13.03
N PRO A 14 -9.09 -2.82 -12.06
CA PRO A 14 -10.05 -2.50 -11.01
C PRO A 14 -11.26 -1.74 -11.60
N GLU A 15 -12.42 -1.93 -10.96
CA GLU A 15 -13.65 -1.20 -11.25
C GLU A 15 -13.85 -0.08 -10.22
N VAL A 16 -14.22 1.11 -10.69
CA VAL A 16 -14.52 2.26 -9.82
C VAL A 16 -16.03 2.40 -9.67
N THR A 17 -16.54 2.14 -8.46
CA THR A 17 -17.98 2.11 -8.18
C THR A 17 -18.59 3.48 -7.86
N GLY A 18 -17.76 4.49 -7.59
CA GLY A 18 -18.18 5.83 -7.18
C GLY A 18 -18.80 5.93 -5.78
N GLN A 19 -18.87 4.82 -5.03
CA GLN A 19 -19.39 4.81 -3.67
C GLN A 19 -18.32 5.25 -2.66
N TYR A 20 -18.74 5.81 -1.53
CA TYR A 20 -17.86 6.20 -0.43
C TYR A 20 -18.50 5.85 0.92
N ARG A 21 -17.68 5.76 1.97
CA ARG A 21 -18.17 5.55 3.34
C ARG A 21 -18.29 6.89 4.06
N VAL A 22 -19.35 7.04 4.84
CA VAL A 22 -19.50 8.20 5.73
C VAL A 22 -18.45 8.13 6.83
N GLY A 23 -17.66 9.20 6.96
CA GLY A 23 -16.59 9.31 7.95
C GLY A 23 -15.18 9.09 7.39
N ASP A 24 -15.03 8.53 6.18
CA ASP A 24 -13.72 8.39 5.56
C ASP A 24 -13.14 9.76 5.15
N VAL A 25 -11.86 9.98 5.47
CA VAL A 25 -11.11 11.17 5.08
C VAL A 25 -10.55 10.96 3.66
N ARG A 26 -10.66 11.99 2.81
CA ARG A 26 -10.22 11.89 1.39
C ARG A 26 -8.71 11.87 1.22
N HIS A 27 -7.99 12.64 2.02
CA HIS A 27 -6.54 12.81 1.90
C HIS A 27 -5.91 12.82 3.29
N ILE A 28 -4.97 11.92 3.50
CA ILE A 28 -4.16 11.85 4.72
C ILE A 28 -2.70 11.82 4.27
N THR A 29 -1.91 12.75 4.78
CA THR A 29 -0.46 12.82 4.56
C THR A 29 0.21 13.13 5.88
N ALA A 30 1.33 12.48 6.19
CA ALA A 30 2.12 12.79 7.36
C ALA A 30 3.29 13.71 6.99
N SER A 31 3.57 14.71 7.83
CA SER A 31 4.90 15.34 7.80
C SER A 31 5.91 14.38 8.42
N SER A 32 6.90 13.97 7.63
CA SER A 32 7.98 13.06 8.07
C SER A 32 9.19 13.81 8.62
N GLU A 33 9.09 15.11 8.85
CA GLU A 33 10.23 15.94 9.27
C GLU A 33 10.76 15.57 10.64
N LEU A 34 9.89 15.39 11.63
CA LEU A 34 10.30 15.07 12.99
C LEU A 34 10.94 13.69 13.08
N ALA A 35 10.35 12.69 12.41
CA ALA A 35 10.92 11.35 12.34
C ALA A 35 12.34 11.35 11.75
N ALA A 36 12.60 12.20 10.76
CA ALA A 36 13.94 12.32 10.21
C ALA A 36 14.93 13.06 11.09
N LYS A 37 14.48 14.09 11.82
CA LYS A 37 15.36 14.84 12.73
C LYS A 37 15.73 14.03 13.96
N GLU A 38 14.74 13.39 14.58
CA GLU A 38 14.91 12.74 15.88
C GLU A 38 15.33 11.28 15.77
N LEU A 39 14.89 10.58 14.71
CA LEU A 39 15.15 9.14 14.55
C LEU A 39 16.13 8.85 13.40
N ASN A 40 16.60 9.88 12.70
CA ASN A 40 17.37 9.73 11.45
C ASN A 40 16.68 8.78 10.45
N TRP A 41 15.35 8.80 10.44
CA TRP A 41 14.53 7.89 9.63
C TRP A 41 13.98 8.55 8.37
N ARG A 42 13.93 7.79 7.28
CA ARG A 42 13.23 8.13 6.04
C ARG A 42 12.54 6.88 5.48
N ALA A 43 11.41 7.05 4.80
CA ALA A 43 10.83 6.01 3.99
C ALA A 43 11.82 5.64 2.88
N ALA A 44 12.14 4.36 2.75
CA ALA A 44 13.10 3.84 1.78
C ALA A 44 12.43 3.06 0.65
N GLU A 45 11.23 2.51 0.90
CA GLU A 45 10.51 1.70 -0.06
C GLU A 45 9.58 2.55 -0.91
N ASP A 46 9.72 2.40 -2.23
CA ASP A 46 8.81 2.99 -3.21
C ASP A 46 7.46 2.27 -3.20
N PHE A 47 6.41 3.02 -3.56
CA PHE A 47 5.04 2.52 -3.51
C PHE A 47 4.84 1.23 -4.34
N ASP A 48 5.29 1.20 -5.60
CA ASP A 48 5.08 0.05 -6.47
C ASP A 48 5.90 -1.18 -6.04
N ALA A 49 7.10 -0.96 -5.50
CA ALA A 49 7.92 -2.03 -4.94
C ALA A 49 7.22 -2.68 -3.73
N GLY A 50 6.71 -1.87 -2.79
CA GLY A 50 5.96 -2.37 -1.64
C GLY A 50 4.64 -3.07 -2.03
N MET A 51 3.95 -2.58 -3.07
CA MET A 51 2.74 -3.26 -3.58
C MET A 51 3.05 -4.62 -4.20
N ALA A 52 4.19 -4.76 -4.90
CA ALA A 52 4.63 -6.04 -5.45
C ALA A 52 5.02 -7.04 -4.36
N GLU A 53 5.74 -6.60 -3.32
CA GLU A 53 6.07 -7.44 -2.16
C GLU A 53 4.80 -7.91 -1.43
N MET A 54 3.86 -7.01 -1.19
CA MET A 54 2.58 -7.33 -0.53
C MET A 54 1.78 -8.38 -1.32
N ALA A 55 1.73 -8.25 -2.64
CA ALA A 55 1.08 -9.21 -3.52
C ALA A 55 1.74 -10.60 -3.43
N ALA A 56 3.07 -10.65 -3.47
CA ALA A 56 3.82 -11.89 -3.35
C ALA A 56 3.58 -12.58 -1.99
N ALA A 57 3.59 -11.82 -0.89
CA ALA A 57 3.35 -12.35 0.46
C ALA A 57 1.95 -12.97 0.61
N SER A 58 0.95 -12.42 -0.08
CA SER A 58 -0.45 -12.92 -0.02
C SER A 58 -0.65 -14.22 -0.82
N SER A 59 0.20 -14.48 -1.82
CA SER A 59 0.17 -15.73 -2.60
C SER A 59 0.89 -16.90 -1.95
N ASP A 60 1.75 -16.64 -0.96
CA ASP A 60 2.45 -17.65 -0.18
C ASP A 60 1.60 -18.06 1.03
N SER A 61 0.66 -18.99 0.82
CA SER A 61 -0.23 -19.51 1.87
C SER A 61 0.51 -20.23 3.02
N SER A 62 1.83 -20.42 2.92
CA SER A 62 2.67 -21.03 3.98
C SER A 62 3.20 -20.02 5.01
N ARG A 63 3.01 -18.72 4.79
CA ARG A 63 3.49 -17.62 5.66
C ARG A 63 2.49 -17.08 6.67
N VAL A 64 1.20 -17.38 6.52
CA VAL A 64 0.13 -16.85 7.38
C VAL A 64 0.10 -17.55 8.76
N ASP A 65 0.71 -18.74 8.88
CA ASP A 65 0.64 -19.59 10.09
C ASP A 65 1.92 -19.55 10.97
N ARG A 66 2.75 -18.51 10.88
CA ARG A 66 4.01 -18.40 11.65
C ARG A 66 4.06 -17.16 12.52
#